data_AF-A0A3M1M631-F1
#
_entry.id   AF-A0A3M1M631-F1
#
_cell.length_a   1.000
_cell.length_b   1.000
_cell.length_c   1.000
_cell.angle_alpha   90.00
_cell.angle_beta   90.00
_cell.angle_gamma   90.00
#
_symmetry.space_group_name_H-M   'P 1'
#
loop_
_entity.id
_entity.type
_entity.pdbx_description
1 polymer ?
#
loop_
_entity_poly.entity_id
_entity_poly.type
_entity_poly.pdbx_seq_one_letter_code
_entity_poly.pdbx_strand_id
1 'polypeptide(L)'
;AGGMMLWPLFGATNQLLAGLALMVATFYLWRRNKTIAFLAIPTLVMMLMPCWAMTYNLIFDWIPGGNWLLIGFGTGILALQVWIFVEGLLIWNRVRGVLEPELPPLPAEVPVSA
;
A
#
# COMPACT_ATOMS: atom_id res chain seq x y z
N ALA A 1 -17.88 8.78 -24.37
CA ALA A 1 -18.37 7.57 -23.69
C ALA A 1 -17.26 6.74 -23.01
N GLY A 2 -16.00 6.73 -23.49
CA GLY A 2 -14.93 5.90 -22.89
C GLY A 2 -14.45 6.29 -21.48
N GLY A 3 -14.75 7.51 -21.00
CA GLY A 3 -14.31 7.97 -19.67
C GLY A 3 -14.87 7.13 -18.51
N MET A 4 -16.10 6.62 -18.62
CA MET A 4 -16.70 5.76 -17.57
C MET A 4 -16.05 4.38 -17.50
N MET A 5 -15.42 3.90 -18.57
CA MET A 5 -14.68 2.63 -18.58
C MET A 5 -13.27 2.76 -18.00
N LEU A 6 -12.64 3.93 -18.11
CA LEU A 6 -11.30 4.19 -17.55
C LEU A 6 -11.34 4.62 -16.08
N TRP A 7 -12.45 5.19 -15.63
CA TRP A 7 -12.62 5.65 -14.25
C TRP A 7 -12.33 4.56 -13.19
N PRO A 8 -12.79 3.30 -13.35
CA PRO A 8 -12.45 2.22 -12.42
C PRO A 8 -10.94 1.97 -12.30
N LEU A 9 -10.19 2.04 -13.41
CA LEU A 9 -8.73 1.85 -13.40
C LEU A 9 -8.02 2.99 -12.66
N PHE A 10 -8.46 4.23 -12.88
CA PHE A 10 -7.94 5.39 -12.14
C PHE A 10 -8.21 5.27 -10.65
N GLY A 11 -9.45 4.93 -10.29
CA GLY A 11 -9.84 4.70 -8.89
C GLY A 11 -9.03 3.59 -8.22
N ALA A 12 -8.87 2.44 -8.90
CA ALA A 12 -8.11 1.31 -8.38
C ALA A 12 -6.63 1.64 -8.18
N THR A 13 -6.01 2.37 -9.13
CA THR A 13 -4.61 2.79 -9.00
C THR A 13 -4.42 3.74 -7.82
N ASN A 14 -5.32 4.71 -7.63
CA ASN A 14 -5.27 5.61 -6.48
C ASN A 14 -5.46 4.87 -5.16
N GLN A 15 -6.35 3.88 -5.12
CA GLN A 15 -6.55 3.06 -3.92
C GLN A 15 -5.31 2.21 -3.60
N LEU A 16 -4.60 1.71 -4.63
CA LEU A 16 -3.34 1.01 -4.43
C LEU A 16 -2.26 1.94 -3.83
N LEU A 17 -2.12 3.17 -4.34
CA LEU A 17 -1.20 4.16 -3.78
C LEU A 17 -1.57 4.56 -2.34
N ALA A 18 -2.86 4.81 -2.08
CA ALA A 18 -3.35 5.13 -0.76
C ALA A 18 -3.15 3.95 0.21
N GLY A 19 -3.43 2.73 -0.24
CA GLY A 19 -3.17 1.49 0.50
C GLY A 19 -1.70 1.35 0.83
N LEU A 20 -0.80 1.58 -0.12
CA LEU A 20 0.66 1.54 0.10
C LEU A 20 1.08 2.56 1.16
N ALA A 21 0.61 3.82 1.05
CA ALA A 21 0.91 4.86 2.01
C ALA A 21 0.42 4.51 3.43
N LEU A 22 -0.82 4.04 3.55
CA LEU A 22 -1.40 3.59 4.83
C LEU A 22 -0.68 2.37 5.39
N MET A 23 -0.26 1.44 4.54
CA MET A 23 0.53 0.28 4.93
C MET A 23 1.89 0.69 5.49
N VAL A 24 2.60 1.59 4.81
CA VAL A 24 3.88 2.14 5.31
C VAL A 24 3.69 2.84 6.66
N ALA A 25 2.64 3.65 6.81
CA ALA A 25 2.33 4.31 8.07
C ALA A 25 1.97 3.31 9.19
N THR A 26 1.23 2.26 8.87
CA THR A 26 0.91 1.16 9.80
C THR A 26 2.19 0.46 10.26
N PHE A 27 3.08 0.13 9.33
CA PHE A 27 4.37 -0.50 9.64
C PHE A 27 5.30 0.40 10.46
N TYR A 28 5.30 1.71 10.19
CA TYR A 28 6.06 2.67 10.96
C TYR A 28 5.64 2.65 12.44
N LEU A 29 4.33 2.70 12.73
CA LEU A 29 3.83 2.63 14.10
C LEU A 29 4.04 1.25 14.74
N TRP A 30 3.90 0.19 13.95
CA TRP A 30 4.14 -1.19 14.38
C TRP A 30 5.59 -1.40 14.83
N ARG A 31 6.55 -0.88 14.06
CA ARG A 31 7.99 -0.88 14.38
C ARG A 31 8.29 -0.19 15.71
N ARG A 32 7.54 0.87 16.04
CA ARG A 32 7.66 1.65 17.29
C ARG A 32 6.80 1.11 18.45
N ASN A 33 6.16 -0.06 18.29
CA ASN A 33 5.28 -0.69 19.28
C ASN A 33 4.15 0.26 19.76
N LYS A 34 3.62 1.10 18.86
CA LYS A 34 2.49 2.00 19.11
C LYS A 34 1.17 1.34 18.68
N THR A 35 0.04 1.87 19.15
CA THR A 35 -1.29 1.38 18.76
C THR A 35 -1.53 1.59 17.27
N ILE A 36 -1.73 0.50 16.53
CA ILE A 36 -1.91 0.50 15.07
C ILE A 36 -3.36 0.32 14.60
N ALA A 37 -4.29 -0.04 15.49
CA ALA A 37 -5.64 -0.48 15.10
C ALA A 37 -6.36 0.56 14.21
N PHE A 38 -6.21 1.85 14.52
CA PHE A 38 -6.83 2.94 13.78
C PHE A 38 -6.31 3.07 12.34
N LEU A 39 -5.07 2.68 12.04
CA LEU A 39 -4.52 2.71 10.68
C LEU A 39 -4.64 1.36 9.98
N ALA A 40 -4.49 0.26 10.71
CA ALA A 40 -4.56 -1.08 10.14
C ALA A 40 -5.92 -1.39 9.51
N ILE A 41 -7.03 -0.95 10.15
CA ILE A 41 -8.38 -1.18 9.62
C ILE A 41 -8.58 -0.45 8.27
N PRO A 42 -8.35 0.88 8.14
CA PRO A 42 -8.39 1.56 6.85
C PRO A 42 -7.45 0.97 5.80
N THR A 43 -6.23 0.56 6.20
CA THR A 43 -5.27 -0.09 5.29
C THR A 43 -5.87 -1.36 4.67
N LEU A 44 -6.46 -2.23 5.49
CA LEU A 44 -7.09 -3.47 5.03
C LEU A 44 -8.26 -3.20 4.09
N VAL A 45 -9.15 -2.26 4.46
CA VAL A 45 -10.28 -1.88 3.60
C VAL A 45 -9.80 -1.33 2.25
N MET A 46 -8.81 -0.44 2.27
CA MET A 46 -8.21 0.14 1.06
C MET A 46 -7.50 -0.90 0.18
N MET A 47 -7.00 -2.00 0.74
CA MET A 47 -6.36 -3.08 -0.01
C MET A 47 -7.38 -4.07 -0.60
N LEU A 48 -8.48 -4.34 0.11
CA LEU A 48 -9.45 -5.37 -0.26
C LEU A 48 -10.55 -4.87 -1.21
N MET A 49 -11.04 -3.64 -1.00
CA MET A 49 -12.08 -3.03 -1.84
C MET A 49 -11.73 -2.96 -3.34
N PRO A 50 -10.55 -2.45 -3.74
CA PRO A 50 -10.19 -2.42 -5.16
C PRO A 50 -10.03 -3.82 -5.74
N CYS A 51 -9.51 -4.78 -4.95
CA CYS A 51 -9.35 -6.17 -5.39
C CYS A 51 -10.70 -6.78 -5.77
N TRP A 52 -11.72 -6.60 -4.91
CA TRP A 52 -13.08 -7.05 -5.19
C TRP A 52 -13.68 -6.37 -6.43
N ALA A 53 -13.64 -5.04 -6.47
CA ALA A 53 -14.24 -4.26 -7.57
C ALA A 53 -13.57 -4.56 -8.93
N MET A 54 -12.25 -4.65 -8.97
CA MET A 54 -11.49 -4.94 -10.19
C MET A 54 -11.74 -6.36 -10.68
N THR A 55 -11.82 -7.34 -9.77
CA THR A 55 -12.13 -8.73 -10.14
C THR A 55 -13.53 -8.84 -10.73
N TYR A 56 -14.50 -8.13 -10.14
CA TYR A 56 -15.86 -8.07 -10.68
C TYR A 56 -15.88 -7.48 -12.10
N ASN A 57 -15.28 -6.30 -12.31
CA ASN A 57 -15.24 -5.66 -13.62
C ASN A 57 -14.51 -6.53 -14.67
N LEU A 58 -13.43 -7.20 -14.26
CA LEU A 58 -12.67 -8.07 -15.14
C LEU A 58 -13.51 -9.24 -15.65
N ILE A 59 -14.21 -9.95 -14.75
CA ILE A 59 -14.96 -11.17 -15.06
C ILE A 59 -16.28 -10.86 -15.76
N PHE A 60 -17.02 -9.86 -15.29
CA PHE A 60 -18.41 -9.63 -15.74
C PHE A 60 -18.52 -8.58 -16.85
N ASP A 61 -17.58 -7.63 -16.97
CA ASP A 61 -17.70 -6.52 -17.92
C ASP A 61 -16.63 -6.58 -19.03
N TRP A 62 -15.35 -6.70 -18.66
CA TRP A 62 -14.26 -6.51 -19.62
C TRP A 62 -13.95 -7.74 -20.45
N ILE A 63 -13.93 -8.93 -19.85
CA ILE A 63 -13.73 -10.20 -20.58
C ILE A 63 -14.89 -10.44 -21.56
N PRO A 64 -16.18 -10.39 -21.15
CA PRO A 64 -17.29 -10.60 -22.07
C PRO A 64 -17.38 -9.48 -23.13
N GLY A 65 -17.02 -8.25 -22.76
CA GLY A 65 -17.00 -7.11 -23.68
C GLY A 65 -15.80 -7.07 -24.64
N GLY A 66 -14.84 -8.00 -24.54
CA GLY A 66 -13.65 -8.03 -25.40
C GLY A 66 -12.71 -6.83 -25.24
N ASN A 67 -12.74 -6.15 -24.09
CA ASN A 67 -11.98 -4.92 -23.85
C ASN A 67 -10.53 -5.22 -23.44
N TRP A 68 -9.72 -5.73 -24.36
CA TRP A 68 -8.36 -6.22 -24.12
C TRP A 68 -7.43 -5.26 -23.37
N LEU A 69 -7.55 -3.94 -23.63
CA LEU A 69 -6.75 -2.93 -22.93
C LEU A 69 -7.11 -2.87 -21.44
N LEU A 70 -8.40 -2.86 -21.11
CA LEU A 70 -8.89 -2.85 -19.72
C LEU A 70 -8.55 -4.15 -19.01
N ILE A 71 -8.66 -5.29 -19.71
CA ILE A 71 -8.24 -6.61 -19.20
C ILE A 71 -6.77 -6.60 -18.82
N GLY A 72 -5.89 -6.12 -19.73
CA GLY A 72 -4.45 -6.08 -19.48
C GLY A 72 -4.07 -5.20 -18.29
N PHE A 73 -4.53 -3.94 -18.29
CA PHE A 73 -4.29 -3.03 -17.17
C PHE A 73 -4.90 -3.52 -15.86
N GLY A 74 -6.14 -4.01 -15.91
CA GLY A 74 -6.85 -4.47 -14.73
C GLY A 74 -6.21 -5.69 -14.08
N THR A 75 -5.75 -6.64 -14.90
CA THR A 75 -5.00 -7.80 -14.43
C THR A 75 -3.65 -7.39 -13.83
N GLY A 76 -2.96 -6.43 -14.46
CA GLY A 76 -1.70 -5.88 -13.93
C GLY A 76 -1.86 -5.20 -12.57
N ILE A 77 -2.90 -4.36 -12.41
CA ILE A 77 -3.21 -3.71 -11.14
C ILE A 77 -3.57 -4.76 -10.07
N LEU A 78 -4.38 -5.76 -10.41
CA LEU A 78 -4.72 -6.85 -9.48
C LEU A 78 -3.49 -7.64 -9.05
N ALA A 79 -2.57 -7.96 -9.98
CA ALA A 79 -1.33 -8.66 -9.67
C ALA A 79 -0.46 -7.85 -8.70
N LEU A 80 -0.29 -6.55 -8.95
CA LEU A 80 0.44 -5.65 -8.04
C LEU A 80 -0.25 -5.55 -6.67
N GLN A 81 -1.58 -5.44 -6.65
CA GLN A 81 -2.37 -5.37 -5.42
C GLN A 81 -2.18 -6.63 -4.56
N VAL A 82 -2.22 -7.82 -5.18
CA VAL A 82 -1.98 -9.09 -4.50
C VAL A 82 -0.54 -9.19 -4.01
N TRP A 83 0.45 -8.80 -4.82
CA TRP A 83 1.85 -8.81 -4.42
C TRP A 83 2.09 -7.95 -3.18
N ILE A 84 1.66 -6.68 -3.21
CA ILE A 84 1.83 -5.75 -2.08
C ILE A 84 1.17 -6.30 -0.81
N PHE A 85 -0.01 -6.91 -0.93
CA PHE A 85 -0.70 -7.52 0.20
C PHE A 85 0.08 -8.70 0.80
N VAL A 86 0.62 -9.57 -0.05
CA VAL A 86 1.45 -10.72 0.37
C VAL A 86 2.73 -10.24 1.06
N GLU A 87 3.44 -9.26 0.48
CA GLU A 87 4.64 -8.67 1.10
C GLU A 87 4.35 -8.09 2.49
N GLY A 88 3.23 -7.38 2.63
CA GLY A 88 2.78 -6.87 3.92
C GLY A 88 2.61 -7.99 4.96
N LEU A 89 1.94 -9.09 4.60
CA LEU A 89 1.77 -10.22 5.51
C LEU A 89 3.09 -10.89 5.91
N LEU A 90 4.02 -11.06 4.94
CA LEU A 90 5.32 -11.68 5.19
C LEU A 90 6.22 -10.84 6.10
N ILE A 91 6.12 -9.52 5.98
CA ILE A 91 6.94 -8.58 6.75
C ILE A 91 6.37 -8.35 8.16
N TRP A 92 5.05 -8.50 8.36
CA TRP A 92 4.31 -8.21 9.60
C TRP A 92 5.05 -8.56 10.90
N ASN A 93 5.51 -9.80 11.02
CA ASN A 93 6.17 -10.27 12.25
C ASN A 93 7.66 -9.89 12.33
N ARG A 94 8.32 -9.60 11.20
CA ARG A 94 9.78 -9.36 11.14
C ARG A 94 10.18 -7.96 11.57
N VAL A 95 9.30 -6.97 11.43
CA VAL A 95 9.64 -5.56 11.67
C VAL A 95 9.28 -5.05 13.07
N ARG A 96 8.67 -5.88 13.91
CA ARG A 96 8.34 -5.50 15.28
C ARG A 96 9.62 -5.33 16.12
N GLY A 97 9.84 -4.13 16.67
CA GLY A 97 10.92 -3.88 17.62
C GLY A 97 12.30 -3.59 17.02
N VAL A 98 12.43 -3.49 15.69
CA VAL A 98 13.66 -3.00 15.06
C VAL A 98 13.71 -1.48 15.27
N LEU A 99 14.59 -0.92 16.09
CA LEU A 99 14.74 0.54 16.24
C LEU A 99 15.99 1.03 15.50
N GLU A 100 16.12 2.34 15.26
CA GLU A 100 17.37 2.90 14.74
C GLU A 100 18.48 2.73 15.79
N PRO A 101 19.73 2.41 15.41
CA PRO A 101 20.86 2.41 16.33
C PRO A 101 21.01 3.79 17.00
N GLU A 102 21.27 3.79 18.31
CA GLU A 102 21.52 5.01 19.08
C GLU A 102 22.75 5.74 18.49
N LEU A 103 22.65 7.05 18.26
CA LEU A 103 23.78 7.82 17.73
C LEU A 103 24.92 7.86 18.76
N PRO A 104 26.20 7.87 18.31
CA PRO A 104 27.33 8.13 19.20
C PRO A 104 27.12 9.46 19.93
N PRO A 105 27.58 9.58 21.19
CA PRO A 105 27.53 10.84 21.93
C PRO A 105 28.15 11.96 21.10
N LEU A 106 27.49 13.11 21.05
CA LEU A 106 28.05 14.29 20.40
C LEU A 106 29.41 14.61 21.03
N PRO A 107 30.44 14.97 20.23
CA PRO A 107 31.70 15.47 20.77
C PRO A 107 31.42 16.62 21.74
N ALA A 108 32.13 16.64 22.88
CA ALA A 108 32.06 17.77 23.79
C ALA A 108 32.37 19.06 23.00
N GLU A 109 31.53 20.08 23.20
CA GLU A 109 31.65 21.37 22.54
C GLU A 109 33.06 21.93 22.84
N VAL A 110 33.90 22.04 21.80
CA VAL A 110 35.24 22.59 21.94
C VAL A 110 35.07 24.09 22.20
N PRO A 111 35.54 24.62 23.36
CA PRO A 111 35.42 26.05 23.62
C PRO A 111 36.17 26.80 22.51
N VAL A 112 35.43 27.57 21.72
CA VAL A 112 36.00 28.44 20.69
C VAL A 112 36.75 29.55 21.43
N SER A 113 38.08 29.45 21.48
CA SER A 113 38.93 30.52 22.00
C SER A 113 38.78 31.74 21.09
N ALA A 114 38.21 32.82 21.64
CA ALA A 114 38.14 34.13 21.01
C ALA A 114 39.52 34.80 20.92
#